data_AF-A0A6J2SPQ5-F1
#
_entry.id   AF-A0A6J2SPQ5-F1
#
_cell.length_a   1.000
_cell.length_b   1.000
_cell.length_c   1.000
_cell.angle_alpha   90.00
_cell.angle_beta   90.00
_cell.angle_gamma   90.00
#
_symmetry.space_group_name_H-M   'P 1'
#
loop_
_entity.id
_entity.type
_entity.pdbx_description
1 polymer ?
#
loop_
_entity_poly.entity_id
_entity_poly.type
_entity_poly.pdbx_seq_one_letter_code
_entity_poly.pdbx_strand_id
1 'polypeptide(L)'
;MNLILIILVLGLFAEIQSKPQEGNSTISGDLNTNLNTEIDKAINSPLGHYENNNEYKEYVDILKVVKELADSNSELKKKYFDLFQKYNNRRLELEKSIESRAQELDNEIYIHAVTAECIRFYYNQKIAIEKAFTQTNNQKESSLRENSVACPNNTVEEVDDDDDDDDESYEYYYYD
;
A
#
# COMPACT_ATOMS: atom_id res chain seq x y z
N MET A 1 0.07 29.89 -16.52
CA MET A 1 -0.97 29.11 -15.81
C MET A 1 -0.67 27.64 -16.06
N ASN A 2 -0.29 26.93 -15.00
CA ASN A 2 0.01 25.49 -14.99
C ASN A 2 -1.25 24.67 -15.35
N LEU A 3 -1.10 23.52 -16.02
CA LEU A 3 -1.27 22.20 -15.39
C LEU A 3 -1.06 21.05 -16.39
N ILE A 4 -0.03 20.25 -16.09
CA ILE A 4 -0.02 18.78 -16.00
C ILE A 4 -0.47 17.96 -17.22
N LEU A 5 0.51 17.28 -17.84
CA LEU A 5 0.32 16.03 -18.56
C LEU A 5 0.96 14.90 -17.75
N ILE A 6 0.09 14.01 -17.23
CA ILE A 6 0.45 12.77 -16.55
C ILE A 6 0.93 11.78 -17.62
N ILE A 7 2.19 11.35 -17.56
CA ILE A 7 2.66 10.23 -18.39
C ILE A 7 2.65 8.96 -17.52
N LEU A 8 1.64 8.13 -17.78
CA LEU A 8 1.64 6.71 -17.47
C LEU A 8 2.69 6.04 -18.36
N VAL A 9 3.73 5.44 -17.78
CA VAL A 9 4.59 4.50 -18.50
C VAL A 9 4.37 3.11 -17.89
N LEU A 10 3.52 2.35 -18.57
CA LEU A 10 3.46 0.91 -18.46
C LEU A 10 4.63 0.33 -19.26
N GLY A 11 5.39 -0.55 -18.60
CA GLY A 11 6.50 -1.27 -19.21
C GLY A 11 6.03 -2.31 -20.23
N LEU A 12 6.80 -2.46 -21.31
CA LEU A 12 6.78 -3.63 -22.16
C LEU A 12 8.22 -4.00 -22.56
N PHE A 13 8.42 -5.31 -22.60
CA PHE A 13 9.65 -6.07 -22.74
C PHE A 13 10.37 -5.86 -24.07
N ALA A 14 11.70 -5.97 -24.06
CA ALA A 14 12.49 -6.29 -25.23
C ALA A 14 13.35 -7.53 -24.95
N GLU A 15 13.09 -8.57 -25.74
CA GLU A 15 13.81 -9.84 -25.80
C GLU A 15 15.08 -9.64 -26.65
N ILE A 16 16.26 -9.87 -26.07
CA ILE A 16 17.54 -9.70 -26.77
C ILE A 16 18.09 -11.08 -27.16
N GLN A 17 18.18 -11.32 -28.47
CA GLN A 17 18.92 -12.44 -29.05
C GLN A 17 20.44 -12.24 -28.87
N SER A 18 21.11 -13.31 -28.46
CA SER A 18 22.57 -13.40 -28.23
C SER A 18 23.39 -13.67 -29.50
N LYS A 19 24.59 -13.06 -29.64
CA LYS A 19 25.97 -13.64 -29.84
C LYS A 19 26.98 -12.65 -30.55
N PRO A 20 28.33 -12.84 -30.53
CA PRO A 20 29.27 -12.47 -29.44
C PRO A 20 30.54 -11.64 -29.88
N GLN A 21 31.33 -11.18 -28.88
CA GLN A 21 32.75 -10.69 -28.88
C GLN A 21 33.04 -9.37 -29.64
N GLU A 22 33.92 -8.43 -29.23
CA GLU A 22 35.15 -8.45 -28.43
C GLU A 22 35.49 -7.01 -27.95
N GLY A 23 36.06 -6.85 -26.74
CA GLY A 23 36.91 -5.74 -26.25
C GLY A 23 36.52 -4.25 -26.43
N ASN A 24 36.08 -3.56 -25.35
CA ASN A 24 36.78 -2.35 -24.88
C ASN A 24 36.36 -1.90 -23.46
N SER A 25 37.35 -1.56 -22.65
CA SER A 25 37.31 -1.27 -21.20
C SER A 25 36.58 0.04 -20.80
N THR A 26 35.86 0.68 -21.71
CA THR A 26 35.26 2.01 -21.48
C THR A 26 33.80 1.96 -21.02
N ILE A 27 33.12 0.83 -21.26
CA ILE A 27 31.68 0.67 -21.01
C ILE A 27 31.38 0.46 -19.51
N SER A 28 32.32 -0.13 -18.76
CA SER A 28 32.13 -0.45 -17.34
C SER A 28 32.07 0.78 -16.42
N GLY A 29 32.75 1.87 -16.77
CA GLY A 29 32.78 3.09 -15.95
C GLY A 29 31.47 3.89 -16.05
N ASP A 30 30.90 3.95 -17.26
CA ASP A 30 29.65 4.69 -17.53
C ASP A 30 28.43 4.00 -16.89
N LEU A 31 28.35 2.66 -17.01
CA LEU A 31 27.32 1.85 -16.34
C LEU A 31 27.37 1.95 -14.81
N ASN A 32 28.57 2.01 -14.21
CA ASN A 32 28.70 2.09 -12.75
C ASN A 32 28.37 3.48 -12.20
N THR A 33 28.76 4.53 -12.94
CA THR A 33 28.40 5.92 -12.61
C THR A 33 26.88 6.10 -12.65
N ASN A 34 26.21 5.47 -13.63
CA ASN A 34 24.76 5.43 -13.71
C ASN A 34 24.14 4.67 -12.53
N LEU A 35 24.63 3.47 -12.21
CA LEU A 35 24.11 2.67 -11.10
C LEU A 35 24.27 3.34 -9.72
N ASN A 36 25.41 3.97 -9.43
CA ASN A 36 25.58 4.73 -8.18
C ASN A 36 24.58 5.91 -8.12
N THR A 37 24.31 6.55 -9.25
CA THR A 37 23.30 7.62 -9.35
C THR A 37 21.89 7.09 -9.07
N GLU A 38 21.54 5.89 -9.57
CA GLU A 38 20.26 5.25 -9.30
C GLU A 38 20.12 4.85 -7.83
N ILE A 39 21.18 4.28 -7.23
CA ILE A 39 21.24 4.00 -5.80
C ILE A 39 21.05 5.28 -4.98
N ASP A 40 21.70 6.38 -5.37
CA ASP A 40 21.54 7.67 -4.70
C ASP A 40 20.11 8.21 -4.79
N LYS A 41 19.45 8.08 -5.94
CA LYS A 41 18.03 8.44 -6.07
C LYS A 41 17.15 7.59 -5.16
N ALA A 42 17.39 6.28 -5.12
CA ALA A 42 16.64 5.36 -4.28
C ALA A 42 16.75 5.66 -2.78
N ILE A 43 17.94 6.08 -2.32
CA ILE A 43 18.19 6.44 -0.91
C ILE A 43 17.61 7.82 -0.58
N ASN A 44 17.78 8.81 -1.46
CA ASN A 44 17.52 10.22 -1.14
C ASN A 44 16.12 10.71 -1.57
N SER A 45 15.35 9.89 -2.28
CA SER A 45 13.98 10.24 -2.72
C SER A 45 12.99 9.11 -2.39
N PRO A 46 12.81 8.77 -1.10
CA PRO A 46 11.90 7.72 -0.69
C PRO A 46 10.44 8.10 -0.98
N LEU A 47 9.62 7.10 -1.30
CA LEU A 47 8.18 7.25 -1.58
C LEU A 47 7.35 6.46 -0.55
N GLY A 48 6.10 6.86 -0.33
CA GLY A 48 5.15 6.13 0.52
C GLY A 48 5.50 6.17 2.02
N HIS A 49 5.02 5.17 2.77
CA HIS A 49 5.16 5.09 4.23
C HIS A 49 6.44 4.37 4.68
N TYR A 50 7.58 5.00 4.39
CA TYR A 50 8.91 4.44 4.69
C TYR A 50 9.42 4.76 6.11
N GLU A 51 8.93 5.84 6.72
CA GLU A 51 9.33 6.23 8.08
C GLU A 51 8.90 5.16 9.10
N ASN A 52 9.79 4.84 10.04
CA ASN A 52 9.60 3.78 11.04
C ASN A 52 9.40 2.36 10.49
N ASN A 53 9.72 2.13 9.21
CA ASN A 53 9.75 0.80 8.61
C ASN A 53 11.16 0.19 8.72
N ASN A 54 11.35 -0.75 9.65
CA ASN A 54 12.64 -1.39 9.89
C ASN A 54 13.16 -2.17 8.68
N GLU A 55 12.29 -2.87 7.95
CA GLU A 55 12.66 -3.61 6.73
C GLU A 55 13.17 -2.64 5.65
N TYR A 56 12.49 -1.50 5.45
CA TYR A 56 12.95 -0.46 4.52
C TYR A 56 14.33 0.08 4.92
N LYS A 57 14.52 0.38 6.21
CA LYS A 57 15.80 0.86 6.75
C LYS A 57 16.92 -0.14 6.47
N GLU A 58 16.70 -1.43 6.67
CA GLU A 58 17.69 -2.48 6.40
C GLU A 58 18.13 -2.50 4.93
N TYR A 59 17.19 -2.46 3.99
CA TYR A 59 17.54 -2.39 2.58
C TYR A 59 18.30 -1.11 2.22
N VAL A 60 17.90 0.04 2.77
CA VAL A 60 18.62 1.32 2.54
C VAL A 60 20.03 1.28 3.11
N ASP A 61 20.22 0.68 4.29
CA ASP A 61 21.54 0.53 4.90
C ASP A 61 22.44 -0.40 4.05
N ILE A 62 21.89 -1.46 3.47
CA ILE A 62 22.60 -2.30 2.48
C ILE A 62 22.98 -1.47 1.26
N LEU A 63 22.07 -0.67 0.71
CA LEU A 63 22.36 0.19 -0.46
C LEU A 63 23.50 1.17 -0.19
N LYS A 64 23.52 1.80 1.00
CA LYS A 64 24.62 2.68 1.41
C LYS A 64 25.95 1.94 1.43
N VAL A 65 25.99 0.73 1.99
CA VAL A 65 27.22 -0.08 2.04
C VAL A 65 27.71 -0.47 0.65
N VAL A 66 26.81 -0.94 -0.23
CA VAL A 66 27.24 -1.39 -1.57
C VAL A 66 27.66 -0.25 -2.46
N LYS A 67 27.11 0.97 -2.27
CA LYS A 67 27.50 2.14 -3.05
C LYS A 67 28.99 2.46 -2.89
N GLU A 68 29.51 2.34 -1.66
CA GLU A 68 30.91 2.63 -1.31
C GLU A 68 31.90 1.55 -1.80
N LEU A 69 31.41 0.43 -2.36
CA LEU A 69 32.29 -0.57 -2.94
C LEU A 69 32.95 -0.06 -4.22
N ALA A 70 34.16 -0.57 -4.48
CA ALA A 70 34.91 -0.26 -5.70
C ALA A 70 34.13 -0.63 -6.96
N ASP A 71 34.40 0.08 -8.07
CA ASP A 71 33.65 -0.08 -9.32
C ASP A 71 33.76 -1.48 -9.95
N SER A 72 34.79 -2.24 -9.60
CA SER A 72 34.92 -3.65 -9.98
C SER A 72 33.81 -4.54 -9.38
N ASN A 73 33.05 -4.07 -8.39
CA ASN A 73 31.93 -4.77 -7.76
C ASN A 73 30.57 -4.40 -8.38
N SER A 74 30.54 -3.93 -9.62
CA SER A 74 29.32 -3.49 -10.32
C SER A 74 28.19 -4.54 -10.31
N GLU A 75 28.52 -5.82 -10.48
CA GLU A 75 27.54 -6.92 -10.42
C GLU A 75 26.89 -7.05 -9.03
N LEU A 76 27.68 -6.90 -7.97
CA LEU A 76 27.18 -6.96 -6.60
C LEU A 76 26.30 -5.74 -6.29
N LYS A 77 26.73 -4.53 -6.70
CA LYS A 77 25.92 -3.32 -6.60
C LYS A 77 24.58 -3.51 -7.29
N LYS A 78 24.59 -4.02 -8.53
CA LYS A 78 23.38 -4.24 -9.33
C LYS A 78 22.45 -5.24 -8.63
N LYS A 79 23.00 -6.36 -8.14
CA LYS A 79 22.22 -7.38 -7.44
C LYS A 79 21.45 -6.80 -6.25
N TYR A 80 22.11 -6.02 -5.40
CA TYR A 80 21.45 -5.43 -4.23
C TYR A 80 20.48 -4.30 -4.58
N PHE A 81 20.78 -3.54 -5.63
CA PHE A 81 19.84 -2.55 -6.17
C PHE A 81 18.56 -3.21 -6.71
N ASP A 82 18.68 -4.28 -7.50
CA ASP A 82 17.54 -5.05 -8.01
C ASP A 82 16.70 -5.65 -6.86
N LEU A 83 17.36 -6.14 -5.80
CA LEU A 83 16.68 -6.65 -4.59
C LEU A 83 15.90 -5.56 -3.87
N PHE A 84 16.49 -4.37 -3.70
CA PHE A 84 15.78 -3.21 -3.14
C PHE A 84 14.59 -2.82 -4.00
N GLN A 85 14.75 -2.73 -5.32
CA GLN A 85 13.66 -2.38 -6.23
C GLN A 85 12.50 -3.37 -6.12
N LYS A 86 12.79 -4.67 -6.15
CA LYS A 86 11.77 -5.71 -5.99
C LYS A 86 11.01 -5.56 -4.67
N TYR A 87 11.73 -5.39 -3.57
CA TYR A 87 11.15 -5.16 -2.25
C TYR A 87 10.28 -3.89 -2.23
N ASN A 88 10.83 -2.77 -2.69
CA ASN A 88 10.22 -1.46 -2.59
C ASN A 88 8.98 -1.33 -3.48
N ASN A 89 9.00 -1.93 -4.66
CA ASN A 89 7.82 -2.01 -5.53
C ASN A 89 6.69 -2.77 -4.84
N ARG A 90 6.99 -3.94 -4.25
CA ARG A 90 6.00 -4.70 -3.50
C ARG A 90 5.45 -3.92 -2.30
N ARG A 91 6.32 -3.20 -1.59
CA ARG A 91 5.90 -2.34 -0.48
C ARG A 91 4.88 -1.28 -0.93
N LEU A 92 5.19 -0.56 -1.99
CA LEU A 92 4.33 0.51 -2.51
C LEU A 92 2.99 -0.03 -3.05
N GLU A 93 2.99 -1.20 -3.70
CA GLU A 93 1.75 -1.89 -4.10
C GLU A 93 0.86 -2.20 -2.90
N LEU A 94 1.45 -2.74 -1.83
CA LEU A 94 0.73 -3.09 -0.61
C LEU A 94 0.20 -1.83 0.11
N GLU A 95 0.96 -0.75 0.14
CA GLU A 95 0.49 0.53 0.70
C GLU A 95 -0.72 1.08 -0.07
N LYS A 96 -0.72 0.96 -1.41
CA LYS A 96 -1.89 1.32 -2.21
C LYS A 96 -3.10 0.44 -1.89
N SER A 97 -2.90 -0.86 -1.70
CA SER A 97 -3.98 -1.76 -1.28
C SER A 97 -4.52 -1.44 0.11
N ILE A 98 -3.64 -1.05 1.05
CA ILE A 98 -4.03 -0.60 2.40
C ILE A 98 -4.89 0.66 2.30
N GLU A 99 -4.47 1.65 1.49
CA GLU A 99 -5.22 2.88 1.27
C GLU A 99 -6.62 2.59 0.70
N SER A 100 -6.71 1.75 -0.33
CA SER A 100 -7.99 1.33 -0.92
C SER A 100 -8.89 0.67 0.14
N ARG A 101 -8.34 -0.25 0.93
CA ARG A 101 -9.13 -0.95 1.94
C ARG A 101 -9.59 -0.04 3.06
N ALA A 102 -8.76 0.93 3.48
CA ALA A 102 -9.14 1.92 4.48
C ALA A 102 -10.32 2.78 4.01
N GLN A 103 -10.35 3.14 2.72
CA GLN A 103 -11.47 3.88 2.11
C GLN A 103 -12.74 3.02 1.99
N GLU A 104 -12.61 1.75 1.61
CA GLU A 104 -13.74 0.81 1.61
C GLU A 104 -14.35 0.67 3.02
N LEU A 105 -13.51 0.58 4.05
CA LEU A 105 -13.96 0.49 5.44
C LEU A 105 -14.72 1.75 5.89
N ASP A 106 -14.38 2.94 5.38
CA ASP A 106 -15.20 4.13 5.62
C ASP A 106 -16.62 3.95 5.07
N ASN A 107 -16.77 3.41 3.87
CA ASN A 107 -18.09 3.13 3.30
C ASN A 107 -18.83 2.06 4.12
N GLU A 108 -18.15 0.99 4.54
CA GLU A 108 -18.74 -0.03 5.40
C GLU A 108 -19.26 0.58 6.72
N ILE A 109 -18.49 1.47 7.33
CA ILE A 109 -18.86 2.14 8.60
C ILE A 109 -20.04 3.09 8.42
N TYR A 110 -20.02 3.96 7.41
CA TYR A 110 -20.96 5.08 7.31
C TYR A 110 -22.20 4.77 6.47
N ILE A 111 -22.15 3.77 5.59
CA ILE A 111 -23.22 3.46 4.63
C ILE A 111 -23.86 2.10 4.92
N HIS A 112 -23.06 1.07 5.22
CA HIS A 112 -23.53 -0.32 5.22
C HIS A 112 -23.73 -0.94 6.60
N ALA A 113 -23.05 -0.45 7.63
CA ALA A 113 -23.19 -0.98 8.98
C ALA A 113 -24.52 -0.55 9.61
N VAL A 114 -25.37 -1.52 9.92
CA VAL A 114 -26.70 -1.26 10.52
C VAL A 114 -26.70 -1.37 12.04
N THR A 115 -25.74 -2.09 12.62
CA THR A 115 -25.62 -2.28 14.07
C THR A 115 -24.38 -1.58 14.64
N ALA A 116 -24.47 -1.16 15.90
CA ALA A 116 -23.33 -0.61 16.63
C ALA A 116 -22.16 -1.62 16.73
N GLU A 117 -22.46 -2.92 16.77
CA GLU A 117 -21.46 -3.98 16.74
C GLU A 117 -20.68 -3.97 15.42
N CYS A 118 -21.35 -3.89 14.27
CA CYS A 118 -20.70 -3.84 12.98
C CYS A 118 -19.92 -2.54 12.75
N ILE A 119 -20.45 -1.40 13.21
CA ILE A 119 -19.70 -0.14 13.21
C ILE A 119 -18.38 -0.32 13.95
N ARG A 120 -18.41 -0.85 15.18
CA ARG A 120 -17.21 -1.10 15.99
C ARG A 120 -16.27 -2.11 15.32
N PHE A 121 -16.80 -3.16 14.73
CA PHE A 121 -16.04 -4.18 14.02
C PHE A 121 -15.24 -3.59 12.87
N TYR A 122 -15.88 -2.80 11.99
CA TYR A 122 -15.18 -2.17 10.87
C TYR A 122 -14.22 -1.05 11.31
N TYR A 123 -14.54 -0.30 12.37
CA TYR A 123 -13.57 0.64 12.97
C TYR A 123 -12.30 -0.07 13.46
N ASN A 124 -12.43 -1.22 14.12
CA ASN A 124 -11.27 -2.00 14.55
C ASN A 124 -10.43 -2.48 13.36
N GLN A 125 -11.07 -2.93 12.28
CA GLN A 125 -10.38 -3.28 11.05
C GLN A 125 -9.62 -2.09 10.45
N LYS A 126 -10.24 -0.90 10.45
CA LYS A 126 -9.62 0.31 9.92
C LYS A 126 -8.36 0.70 10.70
N ILE A 127 -8.43 0.67 12.03
CA ILE A 127 -7.25 0.93 12.87
C ILE A 127 -6.13 -0.07 12.59
N ALA A 128 -6.46 -1.35 12.43
CA ALA A 128 -5.48 -2.39 12.12
C ALA A 128 -4.83 -2.19 10.74
N ILE A 129 -5.63 -1.88 9.71
CA ILE A 129 -5.13 -1.69 8.35
C ILE A 129 -4.21 -0.47 8.24
N GLU A 130 -4.58 0.64 8.86
CA GLU A 130 -3.78 1.87 8.86
C GLU A 130 -2.46 1.70 9.62
N LYS A 131 -2.47 0.91 10.71
CA LYS A 131 -1.23 0.58 11.43
C LYS A 131 -0.24 -0.22 10.58
N ALA A 132 -0.70 -0.94 9.56
CA ALA A 132 0.16 -1.77 8.72
C ALA A 132 1.05 -0.97 7.75
N PHE A 133 0.76 0.32 7.49
CA PHE A 133 1.53 1.15 6.54
C PHE A 133 3.05 1.12 6.79
N THR A 134 3.48 1.13 8.05
CA THR A 134 4.90 1.18 8.41
C THR A 134 5.49 -0.20 8.74
N GLN A 135 4.72 -1.28 8.61
CA GLN A 135 5.16 -2.64 8.92
C GLN A 135 5.90 -3.31 7.75
N THR A 136 6.44 -4.51 7.97
CA THR A 136 7.08 -5.31 6.90
C THR A 136 6.06 -5.71 5.82
N ASN A 137 6.53 -6.04 4.61
CA ASN A 137 5.63 -6.48 3.52
C ASN A 137 4.79 -7.70 3.91
N ASN A 138 5.36 -8.67 4.63
CA ASN A 138 4.64 -9.85 5.11
C ASN A 138 3.52 -9.49 6.09
N GLN A 139 3.76 -8.51 6.96
CA GLN A 139 2.77 -8.02 7.92
C GLN A 139 1.68 -7.20 7.23
N LYS A 140 2.02 -6.38 6.23
CA LYS A 140 1.05 -5.71 5.37
C LYS A 140 0.10 -6.68 4.69
N GLU A 141 0.64 -7.74 4.08
CA GLU A 141 -0.14 -8.80 3.43
C GLU A 141 -1.08 -9.51 4.41
N SER A 142 -0.57 -9.84 5.61
CA SER A 142 -1.37 -10.49 6.64
C SER A 142 -2.49 -9.58 7.13
N SER A 143 -2.20 -8.29 7.35
CA SER A 143 -3.19 -7.30 7.76
C SER A 143 -4.28 -7.12 6.70
N LEU A 144 -3.92 -7.05 5.41
CA LEU A 144 -4.88 -6.99 4.30
C LEU A 144 -5.81 -8.21 4.28
N ARG A 145 -5.26 -9.41 4.47
CA ARG A 145 -6.05 -10.65 4.51
C ARG A 145 -6.99 -10.67 5.70
N GLU A 146 -6.49 -10.38 6.90
CA GLU A 146 -7.24 -10.47 8.15
C GLU A 146 -8.35 -9.42 8.27
N ASN A 147 -8.17 -8.25 7.65
CA ASN A 147 -9.12 -7.14 7.68
C ASN A 147 -9.89 -6.99 6.35
N SER A 148 -10.18 -8.12 5.70
CA SER A 148 -11.01 -8.19 4.48
C SER A 148 -12.39 -8.80 4.72
N VAL A 149 -12.65 -9.30 5.93
CA VAL A 149 -13.88 -10.02 6.27
C VAL A 149 -15.04 -9.05 6.54
N ALA A 150 -16.24 -9.43 6.12
CA ALA A 150 -17.47 -8.70 6.42
C ALA A 150 -17.89 -8.90 7.88
N CYS A 151 -18.66 -7.96 8.42
CA CYS A 151 -19.26 -8.11 9.75
C CYS A 151 -20.29 -9.27 9.74
N PRO A 152 -20.24 -10.21 10.69
CA PRO A 152 -21.16 -11.35 10.73
C PRO A 152 -22.60 -10.97 11.12
N ASN A 153 -22.79 -9.90 11.89
CA ASN A 153 -24.09 -9.51 12.48
C ASN A 153 -24.68 -8.26 11.80
N ASN A 154 -24.58 -8.16 10.48
CA ASN A 154 -25.02 -6.98 9.72
C ASN A 154 -26.49 -7.01 9.31
N THR A 155 -27.32 -7.78 10.01
CA THR A 155 -28.77 -7.82 9.82
C THR A 155 -29.44 -7.20 11.03
N VAL A 156 -30.40 -6.31 10.80
CA VAL A 156 -31.39 -5.97 11.83
C VAL A 156 -32.33 -7.18 11.83
N GLU A 157 -32.44 -7.91 12.94
CA GLU A 157 -33.53 -8.88 13.05
C GLU A 157 -34.82 -8.09 12.87
N GLU A 158 -35.61 -8.43 11.85
CA GLU A 158 -36.97 -7.92 11.72
C GLU A 158 -37.69 -8.37 12.98
N VAL A 159 -38.03 -7.41 13.84
CA VAL A 159 -38.95 -7.67 14.93
C VAL A 159 -40.29 -7.88 14.23
N ASP A 160 -40.76 -9.13 14.21
CA ASP A 160 -42.13 -9.43 13.81
C ASP A 160 -43.03 -8.70 14.82
N ASP A 161 -43.47 -7.49 14.47
CA ASP A 161 -44.50 -6.73 15.18
C ASP A 161 -45.85 -7.44 14.96
N ASP A 162 -46.00 -8.64 15.54
CA ASP A 162 -47.29 -9.24 15.86
C ASP A 162 -47.75 -8.64 17.20
N ASP A 163 -48.07 -7.34 17.23
CA ASP A 163 -48.80 -6.74 18.35
C ASP A 163 -50.01 -5.96 17.82
N ASP A 164 -51.16 -6.52 18.20
CA ASP A 164 -52.55 -6.17 17.94
C ASP A 164 -52.89 -4.66 18.02
N ASP A 165 -53.83 -4.26 17.15
CA ASP A 165 -54.54 -2.99 17.15
C ASP A 165 -54.99 -2.55 18.57
N ASP A 166 -54.53 -1.39 19.04
CA ASP A 166 -55.30 -0.57 19.96
C ASP A 166 -55.23 0.92 19.55
N ASP A 167 -56.34 1.37 18.98
CA ASP A 167 -56.64 2.70 18.46
C ASP A 167 -56.90 3.69 19.61
N GLU A 168 -55.89 4.47 20.02
CA GLU A 168 -56.09 5.64 20.87
C GLU A 168 -56.00 6.96 20.07
N SER A 169 -57.19 7.45 19.71
CA SER A 169 -57.47 8.79 19.18
C SER A 169 -57.07 9.91 20.15
N TYR A 170 -56.16 10.79 19.73
CA TYR A 170 -55.81 12.01 20.45
C TYR A 170 -56.59 13.21 19.89
N GLU A 171 -57.52 13.72 20.71
CA GLU A 171 -58.35 14.89 20.40
C GLU A 171 -57.58 16.22 20.59
N TYR A 172 -57.62 17.08 19.57
CA TYR A 172 -56.94 18.38 19.51
C TYR A 172 -57.69 19.46 20.30
N TYR A 173 -56.98 20.26 21.11
CA TYR A 173 -57.51 21.53 21.64
C TYR A 173 -56.81 22.74 21.00
N TYR A 174 -57.58 23.55 20.27
CA TYR A 174 -57.22 24.91 19.85
C TYR A 174 -57.41 25.87 21.03
N TYR A 175 -56.47 26.80 21.23
CA TYR A 175 -56.70 28.01 22.02
C TYR A 175 -56.79 29.21 21.07
N ASP A 176 -57.91 29.94 21.18
CA ASP A 176 -58.20 31.23 20.53
C ASP A 176 -57.21 32.35 20.93
#